data_AF-X0WH25-F1
#
_entry.id   AF-X0WH25-F1
#
_cell.length_a   1.000
_cell.length_b   1.000
_cell.length_c   1.000
_cell.angle_alpha   90.00
_cell.angle_beta   90.00
_cell.angle_gamma   90.00
#
_symmetry.space_group_name_H-M   'P 1'
#
loop_
_entity.id
_entity.type
_entity.pdbx_description
1 polymer ?
#
loop_
_entity_poly.entity_id
_entity_poly.type
_entity_poly.pdbx_seq_one_letter_code
_entity_poly.pdbx_strand_id
1 'polypeptide(L)' 'MKDLNELSKNEHKISELKKDANGNDIRVVDGKEIKQIKEKTQADIDLNRRINLWRMRS' A
#
# COMPACT_ATOMS: atom_id res chain seq x y z
N MET A 1 -7.44 -27.67 -23.08
CA MET A 1 -8.32 -27.21 -21.99
C MET A 1 -7.41 -26.82 -20.85
N LYS A 2 -7.50 -25.58 -20.34
CA LYS A 2 -6.68 -25.16 -19.19
C LYS A 2 -7.21 -25.84 -17.94
N ASP A 3 -6.32 -26.45 -17.17
CA ASP A 3 -6.62 -27.24 -15.97
C ASP A 3 -7.31 -26.36 -14.91
N LEU A 4 -8.39 -26.85 -14.29
CA LEU A 4 -9.09 -26.13 -13.21
C LEU A 4 -8.17 -25.82 -12.01
N ASN A 5 -7.10 -26.60 -11.82
CA ASN A 5 -6.06 -26.35 -10.83
C ASN A 5 -5.18 -25.12 -11.14
N GLU A 6 -5.03 -24.72 -12.41
CA GLU A 6 -4.33 -23.48 -12.77
C GLU A 6 -5.18 -22.23 -12.53
N LEU A 7 -6.51 -22.38 -12.58
CA LEU A 7 -7.47 -21.33 -12.25
C LEU A 7 -7.53 -21.06 -10.74
N SER A 8 -7.47 -22.11 -9.90
CA SER A 8 -7.46 -21.96 -8.44
C SER A 8 -6.19 -21.27 -7.90
N LYS A 9 -5.02 -21.49 -8.52
CA LYS A 9 -3.79 -20.75 -8.16
C LYS A 9 -3.87 -19.25 -8.42
N ASN A 10 -4.82 -18.79 -9.23
CA ASN A 10 -5.06 -17.38 -9.54
C ASN A 10 -6.18 -16.76 -8.67
N GLU A 11 -6.68 -17.45 -7.64
CA GLU A 11 -7.78 -16.92 -6.79
C GLU A 11 -7.33 -15.84 -5.79
N HIS A 12 -6.02 -15.60 -5.66
CA HIS A 12 -5.46 -14.53 -4.84
C HIS A 12 -4.55 -13.64 -5.69
N LYS A 13 -5.15 -12.85 -6.60
CA LYS A 13 -4.46 -12.00 -7.61
C LYS A 13 -3.75 -10.77 -7.02
N ILE A 14 -3.16 -10.88 -5.84
CA ILE A 14 -2.29 -9.83 -5.31
C ILE A 14 -0.89 -10.15 -5.80
N SER A 15 -0.34 -9.28 -6.66
CA SER A 15 1.04 -9.42 -7.11
C SER A 15 2.02 -9.28 -5.95
N GLU A 16 3.25 -9.73 -6.18
CA GLU A 16 4.38 -9.39 -5.33
C GLU A 16 4.53 -7.86 -5.19
N LEU A 17 5.13 -7.44 -4.07
CA LEU A 17 5.42 -6.04 -3.77
C LEU A 17 6.43 -5.50 -4.77
N LYS A 18 6.07 -4.41 -5.45
CA LYS A 18 6.96 -3.68 -6.36
C LYS A 18 7.12 -2.25 -5.89
N LYS A 19 8.10 -1.53 -6.45
CA LYS A 19 8.26 -0.09 -6.24
C LYS A 19 7.95 0.66 -7.52
N ASP A 20 7.20 1.75 -7.40
CA ASP A 20 7.02 2.71 -8.49
C ASP A 20 8.28 3.58 -8.70
N ALA A 21 8.27 4.43 -9.73
CA ALA A 21 9.38 5.34 -10.05
C ALA A 21 9.71 6.35 -8.94
N ASN A 22 8.78 6.56 -8.00
CA ASN A 22 8.93 7.46 -6.86
C ASN A 22 9.34 6.71 -5.57
N GLY A 23 9.61 5.40 -5.66
CA GLY A 23 9.98 4.54 -4.54
C GLY A 23 8.82 4.09 -3.65
N ASN A 24 7.57 4.37 -4.03
CA ASN A 24 6.39 3.91 -3.29
C ASN A 24 6.13 2.43 -3.54
N ASP A 25 5.66 1.75 -2.51
CA ASP A 25 5.27 0.35 -2.59
C ASP A 25 3.93 0.22 -3.35
N ILE A 26 3.90 -0.62 -4.38
CA ILE A 26 2.73 -0.88 -5.23
C ILE A 26 2.46 -2.38 -5.33
N ARG A 27 1.18 -2.75 -5.51
CA ARG A 27 0.73 -4.11 -5.82
C ARG A 27 -0.36 -4.06 -6.88
N VAL A 28 -0.38 -5.05 -7.77
CA VAL A 28 -1.51 -5.25 -8.68
C VAL A 28 -2.49 -6.18 -7.99
N VAL A 29 -3.73 -5.72 -7.82
CA VAL A 29 -4.84 -6.50 -7.26
C VAL A 29 -5.94 -6.53 -8.32
N ASP A 30 -6.32 -7.72 -8.76
CA ASP A 30 -7.35 -7.90 -9.80
C ASP A 30 -7.10 -7.11 -11.10
N GLY A 31 -5.83 -6.98 -11.48
CA GLY A 31 -5.42 -6.24 -12.69
C GLY A 31 -5.39 -4.72 -12.53
N LYS A 32 -5.66 -4.19 -11.32
CA LYS A 32 -5.53 -2.77 -10.99
C LYS A 32 -4.29 -2.53 -10.14
N GLU A 33 -3.51 -1.51 -10.48
CA GLU A 33 -2.39 -1.07 -9.65
C GLU A 33 -2.90 -0.31 -8.43
N ILE A 34 -2.48 -0.74 -7.24
CA ILE A 34 -2.82 -0.14 -5.95
C ILE A 34 -1.52 0.28 -5.27
N LYS A 35 -1.44 1.56 -4.90
CA LYS A 35 -0.37 2.08 -4.05
C LYS A 35 -0.61 1.65 -2.61
N GLN A 36 0.34 0.92 -2.04
CA GLN A 36 0.29 0.48 -0.65
C GLN A 36 0.59 1.68 0.25
N ILE A 37 -0.43 2.16 0.95
CA ILE A 37 -0.29 3.20 1.97
C ILE A 37 0.17 2.51 3.25
N LYS A 38 1.34 2.88 3.77
CA LYS A 38 1.80 2.39 5.07
C LYS A 38 0.81 2.83 6.14
N GLU A 39 0.46 1.91 7.02
CA GLU A 39 -0.28 2.25 8.23
C GLU A 39 0.54 3.26 9.02
N LYS A 40 -0.11 4.35 9.45
CA LYS A 40 0.56 5.35 10.27
C LYS A 40 0.81 4.74 11.64
N THR A 41 2.05 4.75 12.08
CA THR A 41 2.40 4.37 13.45
C THR A 41 1.86 5.42 14.43
N GLN A 42 1.75 5.05 15.71
CA GLN A 42 1.42 6.03 16.76
C GLN A 42 2.43 7.19 16.79
N ALA A 43 3.70 6.91 16.49
CA ALA A 43 4.74 7.94 16.39
C ALA A 43 4.47 8.94 15.24
N ASP A 44 3.99 8.46 14.08
CA ASP A 44 3.60 9.32 12.95
C ASP A 44 2.41 10.21 13.31
N ILE A 45 1.45 9.67 14.07
CA ILE A 45 0.29 10.41 14.57
C ILE A 45 0.75 11.51 15.54
N ASP A 46 1.63 11.17 16.48
CA ASP A 46 2.13 12.10 17.48
C ASP A 46 3.00 13.21 16.86
N LEU A 47 3.83 12.86 15.88
CA LEU A 47 4.62 13.84 15.11
C LEU A 47 3.70 14.83 14.40
N ASN A 48 2.67 14.34 13.69
CA ASN A 48 1.70 15.20 13.01
C ASN A 48 0.96 16.11 14.01
N ARG A 49 0.59 15.57 15.17
CA ARG A 49 -0.05 16.36 16.24
C ARG A 49 0.86 17.48 16.73
N ARG A 50 2.16 17.20 16.96
CA ARG A 50 3.14 18.20 17.38
C ARG A 50 3.37 19.29 16.33
N ILE A 51 3.48 18.91 15.05
CA ILE A 51 3.63 19.87 13.94
C ILE A 51 2.41 20.79 13.86
N ASN A 52 1.20 20.25 13.98
CA ASN A 52 -0.03 21.04 13.95
C ASN A 52 -0.10 22.02 15.14
N LEU A 53 0.25 21.56 16.34
CA LEU A 53 0.34 22.42 17.52
C LEU A 53 1.35 23.55 17.34
N TRP A 54 2.50 23.28 16.73
CA TRP A 54 3.51 24.29 16.42
C TRP A 54 3.00 25.32 15.40
N ARG A 55 2.35 24.87 14.32
CA ARG A 55 1.76 25.75 13.29
C ARG A 55 0.64 26.65 13.82
N MET A 56 -0.11 26.20 14.83
CA MET A 56 -1.14 27.03 15.46
C MET A 56 -0.57 28.05 16.45
N ARG A 57 0.69 27.87 16.89
CA ARG A 57 1.36 28.77 17.84
C ARG A 57 2.10 29.92 17.15
N SER A 58 2.53 29.72 15.91
CA SER A 58 3.11 30.74 15.01
C SER A 58 2.04 31.60 14.37
#